data_AF-A0A3M2FDW5-F1
#
_entry.id   AF-A0A3M2FDW5-F1
#
_cell.length_a   1.000
_cell.length_b   1.000
_cell.length_c   1.000
_cell.angle_alpha   90.00
_cell.angle_beta   90.00
_cell.angle_gamma   90.00
#
_symmetry.space_group_name_H-M   'P 1'
#
loop_
_entity.id
_entity.type
_entity.pdbx_description
1 polymer ?
#
loop_
_entity_poly.entity_id
_entity_poly.type
_entity_poly.pdbx_seq_one_letter_code
_entity_poly.pdbx_strand_id
1 'polypeptide(L)'
;TSRFKLTASQRQRLENVQDILFPSEPDAPGARDINAAEYLQAVLLDPRMDPEEMDFIINGLNWLEEEALERWEKSYNNMLPLEKEMLIEHVSGLDWGSSWLSTLLLFIFEALLSDPLYGGNPDGIGWKWLGYTPGQPRPKKKYDAYL
;
A
#
# COMPACT_ATOMS: atom_id res chain seq x y z
N THR A 1 -12.18 -11.04 17.36
CA THR A 1 -12.01 -10.23 16.14
C THR A 1 -11.11 -11.01 15.20
N SER A 2 -11.62 -11.41 14.03
CA SER A 2 -10.83 -12.22 13.08
C SER A 2 -9.75 -11.32 12.48
N ARG A 3 -8.47 -11.71 12.61
CA ARG A 3 -7.35 -11.03 11.93
C ARG A 3 -7.62 -11.09 10.42
N PHE A 4 -7.71 -9.93 9.77
CA PHE A 4 -8.04 -9.89 8.35
C PHE A 4 -6.77 -10.10 7.53
N LYS A 5 -6.80 -11.13 6.68
CA LYS A 5 -5.75 -11.40 5.70
C LYS A 5 -6.34 -11.12 4.32
N LEU A 6 -5.64 -10.32 3.53
CA LEU A 6 -6.06 -10.01 2.16
C LEU A 6 -6.19 -11.31 1.36
N THR A 7 -7.26 -11.44 0.60
CA THR A 7 -7.37 -12.49 -0.42
C THR A 7 -6.31 -12.27 -1.50
N ALA A 8 -6.00 -13.31 -2.29
CA ALA A 8 -5.05 -13.19 -3.40
C ALA A 8 -5.45 -12.07 -4.38
N SER A 9 -6.74 -11.98 -4.70
CA SER A 9 -7.27 -10.92 -5.58
C SER A 9 -7.13 -9.52 -4.98
N GLN A 10 -7.45 -9.35 -3.70
CA GLN A 10 -7.29 -8.05 -3.00
C GLN A 10 -5.83 -7.64 -2.90
N ARG A 11 -4.93 -8.59 -2.62
CA ARG A 11 -3.48 -8.36 -2.61
C ARG A 11 -2.98 -7.91 -3.97
N GLN A 12 -3.40 -8.57 -5.05
CA GLN A 12 -3.03 -8.17 -6.40
C GLN A 12 -3.53 -6.76 -6.74
N ARG A 13 -4.77 -6.41 -6.35
CA ARG A 13 -5.30 -5.05 -6.50
C ARG A 13 -4.42 -4.04 -5.75
N LEU A 14 -4.13 -4.30 -4.48
CA LEU A 14 -3.30 -3.44 -3.65
C LEU A 14 -1.93 -3.18 -4.29
N GLU A 15 -1.23 -4.25 -4.68
CA GLU A 15 0.08 -4.12 -5.33
C GLU A 15 0.01 -3.25 -6.59
N ASN A 16 -0.98 -3.47 -7.45
CA ASN A 16 -1.15 -2.68 -8.67
C ASN A 16 -1.45 -1.22 -8.39
N VAL A 17 -2.28 -0.91 -7.38
CA VAL A 17 -2.55 0.48 -6.99
C VAL A 17 -1.30 1.14 -6.44
N GLN A 18 -0.55 0.47 -5.56
CA GLN A 18 0.68 1.02 -5.02
C GLN A 18 1.75 1.24 -6.10
N ASP A 19 1.85 0.35 -7.09
CA ASP A 19 2.73 0.55 -8.25
C ASP A 19 2.36 1.78 -9.08
N ILE A 20 1.07 2.03 -9.26
CA ILE A 20 0.58 3.22 -9.98
C ILE A 20 0.87 4.49 -9.17
N LEU A 21 0.68 4.44 -7.84
CA LEU A 21 0.90 5.60 -6.96
C LEU A 21 2.39 5.93 -6.75
N PHE A 22 3.26 4.92 -6.76
CA PHE A 22 4.69 5.07 -6.49
C PHE A 22 5.50 4.10 -7.38
N PRO A 23 5.63 4.40 -8.68
CA PRO A 23 6.30 3.52 -9.64
C PRO A 23 7.82 3.48 -9.42
N SER A 24 8.44 2.36 -9.81
CA SER A 24 9.90 2.24 -9.87
C SER A 24 10.44 3.02 -11.06
N GLU A 25 11.51 3.78 -10.85
CA GLU A 25 12.22 4.54 -11.88
C GLU A 25 13.70 4.15 -11.88
N PRO A 26 14.48 4.44 -12.95
CA PRO A 26 15.90 4.08 -13.02
C PRO A 26 16.73 4.54 -11.81
N ASP A 27 16.40 5.71 -11.25
CA ASP A 27 17.13 6.35 -10.14
C ASP A 27 16.28 6.50 -8.86
N ALA A 28 15.10 5.86 -8.78
CA ALA A 28 14.24 5.91 -7.59
C ALA A 28 13.51 4.56 -7.35
N PRO A 29 13.47 4.06 -6.11
CA PRO A 29 12.74 2.85 -5.79
C PRO A 29 11.23 3.09 -5.89
N GLY A 30 10.48 2.08 -6.33
CA GLY A 30 9.03 2.08 -6.34
C GLY A 30 8.43 1.28 -5.19
N ALA A 31 7.09 1.19 -5.15
CA ALA A 31 6.33 0.52 -4.09
C ALA A 31 6.73 -0.95 -3.90
N ARG A 32 6.98 -1.67 -5.01
CA ARG A 32 7.50 -3.03 -4.99
C ARG A 32 8.90 -3.11 -4.39
N ASP A 33 9.80 -2.22 -4.77
CA ASP A 33 11.20 -2.22 -4.30
C ASP A 33 11.30 -2.00 -2.79
N ILE A 34 10.35 -1.23 -2.24
CA ILE A 34 10.30 -0.93 -0.80
C ILE A 34 9.42 -1.91 0.00
N ASN A 35 8.92 -2.98 -0.61
CA ASN A 35 7.98 -3.93 -0.01
C ASN A 35 6.70 -3.30 0.59
N ALA A 36 6.12 -2.28 -0.07
CA ALA A 36 4.97 -1.54 0.47
C ALA A 36 3.75 -2.43 0.76
N ALA A 37 3.44 -3.40 -0.10
CA ALA A 37 2.30 -4.29 0.08
C ALA A 37 2.50 -5.26 1.26
N GLU A 38 3.72 -5.73 1.48
CA GLU A 38 4.03 -6.60 2.62
C GLU A 38 4.03 -5.83 3.94
N TYR A 39 4.54 -4.59 3.92
CA TYR A 39 4.45 -3.69 5.06
C TYR A 39 2.98 -3.46 5.46
N LEU A 40 2.13 -3.07 4.51
CA LEU A 40 0.71 -2.85 4.79
C LEU A 40 0.00 -4.15 5.23
N GLN A 41 0.33 -5.31 4.65
CA GLN A 41 -0.19 -6.58 5.14
C GLN A 41 0.18 -6.84 6.61
N ALA A 42 1.41 -6.52 7.01
CA ALA A 42 1.86 -6.68 8.39
C ALA A 42 1.12 -5.73 9.34
N VAL A 43 0.90 -4.48 8.92
CA VAL A 43 0.08 -3.49 9.65
C VAL A 43 -1.34 -4.00 9.85
N LEU A 44 -2.01 -4.47 8.79
CA LEU A 44 -3.39 -4.99 8.87
C LEU A 44 -3.53 -6.24 9.76
N LEU A 45 -2.43 -6.94 10.06
CA LEU A 45 -2.40 -8.09 10.96
C LEU A 45 -2.08 -7.72 12.42
N ASP A 46 -1.66 -6.47 12.68
CA ASP A 46 -1.40 -5.97 14.03
C ASP A 46 -2.73 -5.88 14.81
N PRO A 47 -2.86 -6.54 15.97
CA PRO A 47 -4.07 -6.49 16.80
C PRO A 47 -4.49 -5.09 17.27
N ARG A 48 -3.60 -4.10 17.17
CA ARG A 48 -3.81 -2.72 17.63
C ARG A 48 -4.18 -1.78 16.49
N MET A 49 -4.17 -2.28 15.25
CA MET A 49 -4.68 -1.53 14.10
C MET A 49 -6.10 -1.06 14.40
N ASP A 50 -6.38 0.20 14.09
CA ASP A 50 -7.71 0.75 14.25
C ASP A 50 -8.69 -0.01 13.33
N PRO A 51 -9.78 -0.59 13.87
CA PRO A 51 -10.70 -1.37 13.07
C PRO A 51 -11.40 -0.56 11.96
N GLU A 52 -11.68 0.73 12.18
CA GLU A 52 -12.35 1.58 11.19
C GLU A 52 -11.39 1.90 10.04
N GLU A 53 -10.12 2.20 10.34
CA GLU A 53 -9.09 2.40 9.33
C GLU A 53 -8.79 1.11 8.55
N MET A 54 -8.71 -0.04 9.25
CA MET A 54 -8.58 -1.35 8.61
C MET A 54 -9.74 -1.62 7.64
N ASP A 55 -10.98 -1.39 8.08
CA ASP A 55 -12.17 -1.57 7.25
C ASP A 55 -12.16 -0.59 6.07
N PHE A 56 -11.74 0.66 6.26
CA PHE A 56 -11.62 1.64 5.19
C PHE A 56 -10.63 1.19 4.09
N ILE A 57 -9.46 0.69 4.47
CA ILE A 57 -8.45 0.18 3.53
C ILE A 57 -9.00 -1.00 2.74
N ILE A 58 -9.63 -1.96 3.41
CA ILE A 58 -10.19 -3.17 2.78
C ILE A 58 -11.37 -2.83 1.88
N ASN A 59 -12.27 -1.95 2.34
CA ASN A 59 -13.44 -1.55 1.58
C ASN A 59 -13.05 -0.79 0.32
N GLY A 60 -12.01 0.07 0.35
CA GLY A 60 -11.54 0.72 -0.87
C GLY A 60 -11.02 -0.26 -1.94
N LEU A 61 -10.44 -1.41 -1.55
CA LEU A 61 -10.09 -2.47 -2.50
C LEU A 61 -11.32 -3.16 -3.12
N ASN A 62 -12.46 -3.15 -2.44
CA ASN A 62 -13.71 -3.70 -2.95
C ASN A 62 -14.46 -2.66 -3.79
N TRP A 63 -14.51 -1.41 -3.36
CA TRP A 63 -15.08 -0.31 -4.14
C TRP A 63 -14.33 -0.13 -5.46
N LEU A 64 -13.00 -0.25 -5.47
CA LEU A 64 -12.23 -0.23 -6.72
C LEU A 64 -12.64 -1.35 -7.70
N GLU A 65 -12.99 -2.54 -7.19
CA GLU A 65 -13.51 -3.64 -8.02
C GLU A 65 -14.92 -3.31 -8.53
N GLU A 66 -15.77 -2.74 -7.69
CA GLU A 66 -17.13 -2.30 -8.06
C GLU A 66 -17.06 -1.23 -9.16
N GLU A 67 -16.23 -0.20 -9.00
CA GLU A 67 -16.01 0.85 -10.01
C GLU A 67 -15.51 0.27 -11.34
N ALA A 68 -14.61 -0.72 -11.31
CA ALA A 68 -14.13 -1.41 -12.50
C ALA A 68 -15.27 -2.15 -13.21
N LEU A 69 -16.10 -2.89 -12.46
CA LEU A 69 -17.23 -3.63 -12.99
C LEU A 69 -18.32 -2.70 -13.54
N GLU A 70 -18.63 -1.61 -12.86
CA GLU A 70 -19.67 -0.66 -13.27
C GLU A 70 -19.33 0.10 -14.55
N ARG A 71 -18.06 0.48 -14.74
CA ARG A 71 -17.64 1.35 -15.85
C ARG A 71 -17.05 0.58 -17.03
N TRP A 72 -16.41 -0.56 -16.78
CA TRP A 72 -15.72 -1.34 -17.81
C TRP A 72 -16.29 -2.76 -17.98
N GLU A 73 -17.28 -3.16 -17.18
CA GLU A 73 -17.83 -4.54 -17.18
C GLU A 73 -16.74 -5.62 -17.04
N LYS A 74 -15.64 -5.26 -16.37
CA LYS A 74 -14.43 -6.08 -16.25
C LYS A 74 -13.90 -6.00 -14.83
N SER A 75 -13.55 -7.17 -14.28
CA SER A 75 -12.85 -7.23 -12.99
C SER A 75 -11.54 -6.46 -13.06
N TYR A 76 -11.20 -5.70 -12.00
CA TYR A 76 -10.00 -4.86 -11.97
C TYR A 76 -8.73 -5.64 -12.30
N ASN A 77 -8.59 -6.84 -11.73
CA ASN A 77 -7.39 -7.65 -11.92
C ASN A 77 -7.19 -8.09 -13.38
N ASN A 78 -8.26 -8.12 -14.17
CA ASN A 78 -8.24 -8.48 -15.58
C ASN A 78 -8.12 -7.26 -16.52
N MET A 79 -8.10 -6.04 -16.00
CA MET A 79 -7.89 -4.82 -16.78
C MET A 79 -6.44 -4.72 -17.28
N LEU A 80 -6.28 -4.12 -18.46
CA LEU A 80 -4.97 -3.76 -19.02
C LEU A 80 -4.32 -2.66 -18.16
N PRO A 81 -2.98 -2.51 -18.19
CA PRO A 81 -2.28 -1.50 -17.39
C PRO A 81 -2.84 -0.08 -17.57
N LEU A 82 -3.02 0.36 -18.81
CA LEU A 82 -3.59 1.68 -19.10
C LEU A 82 -5.03 1.84 -18.59
N GLU A 83 -5.85 0.79 -18.66
CA GLU A 83 -7.21 0.81 -18.12
C GLU A 83 -7.20 0.97 -16.60
N LYS A 84 -6.24 0.34 -15.90
CA LYS A 84 -6.05 0.50 -14.45
C LYS A 84 -5.65 1.93 -14.10
N GLU A 85 -4.69 2.52 -14.81
CA GLU A 85 -4.29 3.92 -14.61
C GLU A 85 -5.47 4.88 -14.79
N MET A 86 -6.24 4.72 -15.87
CA MET A 86 -7.45 5.53 -16.12
C MET A 86 -8.50 5.39 -15.02
N LEU A 87 -8.71 4.18 -14.50
CA LEU A 87 -9.63 3.94 -13.41
C LEU A 87 -9.13 4.56 -12.10
N ILE A 88 -7.83 4.49 -11.80
CA ILE A 88 -7.26 5.13 -10.60
C ILE A 88 -7.31 6.66 -10.71
N GLU A 89 -7.08 7.22 -11.90
CA GLU A 89 -7.30 8.65 -12.17
C GLU A 89 -8.77 9.02 -11.91
N HIS A 90 -9.72 8.23 -12.39
CA HIS A 90 -11.13 8.45 -12.10
C HIS A 90 -11.45 8.39 -10.60
N VAL A 91 -11.00 7.35 -9.91
CA VAL A 91 -11.20 7.14 -8.46
C VAL A 91 -10.59 8.30 -7.66
N SER A 92 -9.48 8.89 -8.12
CA SER A 92 -8.87 10.05 -7.48
C SER A 92 -9.77 11.29 -7.45
N GLY A 93 -10.78 11.36 -8.34
CA GLY A 93 -11.79 12.42 -8.36
C GLY A 93 -13.01 12.17 -7.46
N LEU A 94 -13.11 10.99 -6.84
CA LEU A 94 -14.19 10.65 -5.91
C LEU A 94 -13.76 10.99 -4.47
N ASP A 95 -14.71 11.42 -3.62
CA ASP A 95 -14.41 11.80 -2.21
C ASP A 95 -13.77 10.65 -1.42
N TRP A 96 -14.34 9.44 -1.55
CA TRP A 96 -13.79 8.24 -0.91
C TRP A 96 -12.45 7.83 -1.53
N GLY A 97 -12.33 7.95 -2.87
CA GLY A 97 -11.18 7.47 -3.62
C GLY A 97 -9.94 8.31 -3.41
N SER A 98 -10.07 9.64 -3.45
CA SER A 98 -9.00 10.58 -3.08
C SER A 98 -8.47 10.33 -1.66
N SER A 99 -9.39 10.15 -0.70
CA SER A 99 -9.05 9.84 0.70
C SER A 99 -8.33 8.49 0.81
N TRP A 100 -8.85 7.47 0.13
CA TRP A 100 -8.29 6.11 0.17
C TRP A 100 -6.91 6.02 -0.48
N LEU A 101 -6.71 6.64 -1.64
CA LEU A 101 -5.41 6.71 -2.30
C LEU A 101 -4.39 7.48 -1.45
N SER A 102 -4.82 8.54 -0.76
CA SER A 102 -3.96 9.28 0.18
C SER A 102 -3.53 8.40 1.36
N THR A 103 -4.45 7.59 1.91
CA THR A 103 -4.12 6.59 2.94
C THR A 103 -3.14 5.55 2.43
N LEU A 104 -3.31 5.02 1.21
CA LEU A 104 -2.35 4.07 0.64
C LEU A 104 -0.98 4.71 0.44
N LEU A 105 -0.91 5.97 0.00
CA LEU A 105 0.35 6.70 -0.16
C LEU A 105 1.05 6.93 1.18
N LEU A 106 0.30 7.20 2.25
CA LEU A 106 0.84 7.25 3.61
C LEU A 106 1.54 5.92 3.97
N PHE A 107 0.89 4.78 3.73
CA PHE A 107 1.48 3.46 4.00
C PHE A 107 2.70 3.14 3.12
N ILE A 108 2.74 3.64 1.88
CA ILE A 108 3.93 3.54 1.02
C ILE A 108 5.08 4.32 1.67
N PHE A 109 4.85 5.53 2.16
CA PHE A 109 5.89 6.32 2.83
C PHE A 109 6.31 5.75 4.18
N GLU A 110 5.39 5.18 4.95
CA GLU A 110 5.75 4.41 6.13
C GLU A 110 6.64 3.22 5.77
N ALA A 111 6.29 2.47 4.73
CA ALA A 111 7.10 1.36 4.25
C ALA A 111 8.48 1.81 3.78
N LEU A 112 8.59 2.99 3.14
CA LEU A 112 9.82 3.59 2.64
C LEU A 112 10.76 4.04 3.78
N LEU A 113 10.19 4.60 4.85
CA LEU A 113 10.94 5.27 5.91
C LEU A 113 11.17 4.39 7.14
N SER A 114 10.35 3.35 7.33
CA SER A 114 10.47 2.44 8.46
C SER A 114 11.75 1.62 8.44
N ASP A 115 12.11 1.10 9.62
CA ASP A 115 13.20 0.15 9.74
C ASP A 115 12.90 -1.15 8.96
N PRO A 116 13.86 -1.70 8.19
CA PRO A 116 13.71 -2.96 7.48
C PRO A 116 13.12 -4.10 8.31
N LEU A 117 13.34 -4.09 9.63
CA LEU A 117 12.81 -5.05 10.58
C LEU A 117 11.27 -5.13 10.56
N TYR A 118 10.58 -4.08 10.16
CA TYR A 118 9.11 -4.03 10.09
C TYR A 118 8.52 -4.61 8.81
N GLY A 119 9.35 -4.92 7.80
CA GLY A 119 8.94 -5.60 6.57
C GLY A 119 8.93 -4.70 5.33
N GLY A 120 8.88 -3.37 5.51
CA GLY A 120 9.15 -2.39 4.45
C GLY A 120 10.65 -2.10 4.32
N ASN A 121 11.03 -1.26 3.36
CA ASN A 121 12.38 -0.72 3.18
C ASN A 121 13.52 -1.77 3.24
N PRO A 122 13.45 -2.86 2.46
CA PRO A 122 14.49 -3.87 2.46
C PRO A 122 15.86 -3.24 2.16
N ASP A 123 16.88 -3.71 2.88
CA ASP A 123 18.26 -3.21 2.80
C ASP A 123 18.42 -1.69 2.97
N GLY A 124 17.41 -1.02 3.54
CA GLY A 124 17.39 0.44 3.67
C GLY A 124 17.38 1.16 2.31
N ILE A 125 16.80 0.56 1.27
CA ILE A 125 16.80 1.13 -0.09
C ILE A 125 16.18 2.53 -0.14
N GLY A 126 15.08 2.76 0.57
CA GLY A 126 14.45 4.07 0.71
C GLY A 126 15.35 5.07 1.42
N TRP A 127 16.06 4.62 2.46
CA TRP A 127 17.01 5.46 3.18
C TRP A 127 18.20 5.87 2.32
N LYS A 128 18.76 4.92 1.55
CA LYS A 128 19.86 5.18 0.62
C LYS A 128 19.44 6.19 -0.44
N TRP A 129 18.25 6.00 -1.02
CA TRP A 129 17.69 6.91 -2.02
C TRP A 129 17.51 8.33 -1.49
N LEU A 130 16.95 8.47 -0.28
CA LEU A 130 16.70 9.78 0.34
C LEU A 130 17.95 10.42 0.98
N GLY A 131 19.08 9.72 1.03
CA GLY A 131 20.22 10.12 1.86
C GLY A 131 19.88 10.21 3.36
N TYR A 132 18.85 9.47 3.79
CA TYR A 132 18.35 9.49 5.15
C TYR A 132 19.24 8.67 6.09
N THR A 133 19.60 9.27 7.22
CA THR A 133 20.33 8.58 8.30
C THR A 133 19.32 8.13 9.36
N PRO A 134 19.13 6.82 9.58
CA PRO A 134 18.17 6.33 10.56
C PRO A 134 18.65 6.58 11.99
N GLY A 135 17.69 6.65 12.91
CA GLY A 135 17.95 6.75 14.34
C GLY A 135 18.79 5.61 14.90
N GLN A 136 19.63 5.91 15.88
CA GLN A 136 20.48 4.94 16.59
C GLN A 136 20.15 4.93 18.09
N PRO A 137 20.10 3.75 18.75
CA PRO A 137 20.27 2.43 18.16
C PRO A 137 19.07 2.02 17.33
N ARG A 138 19.30 1.28 16.24
CA ARG A 138 18.22 0.61 15.51
C ARG A 138 17.53 -0.43 16.40
N PRO A 139 16.22 -0.70 16.19
CA PRO A 139 15.51 -1.76 16.89
C PRO A 139 16.16 -3.12 16.62
N LYS A 140 16.29 -3.95 17.67
CA LYS A 140 16.87 -5.30 17.59
C LYS A 140 15.83 -6.42 17.49
N LYS A 141 14.57 -6.07 17.69
CA LYS A 141 13.40 -6.95 17.59
C LYS A 141 12.23 -6.11 17.08
N LYS A 142 11.24 -6.73 16.45
CA LYS A 142 10.01 -6.02 16.07
C LYS A 142 9.38 -5.48 17.35
N TYR A 143 9.29 -4.16 17.44
CA TYR A 143 8.41 -3.49 18.38
C TYR A 143 7.28 -2.94 17.53
N ASP A 144 6.12 -3.59 17.51
CA ASP A 144 4.85 -2.90 17.52
C ASP A 144 4.85 -1.48 16.89
N ALA A 145 4.57 -1.36 15.58
CA ALA A 145 4.83 -0.16 14.76
C ALA A 145 4.08 1.12 15.22
N TYR A 146 2.96 0.95 15.94
CA TYR A 146 2.19 2.02 16.56
C TYR A 146 2.42 2.08 18.08
N LEU A 147 3.52 2.72 18.50
CA LEU A 147 3.80 3.06 19.90
C LEU A 147 4.05 4.56 20.03
#